data_AF-A0A125SM96-F1
#
_entry.id   AF-A0A125SM96-F1
#
_cell.length_a   1.000
_cell.length_b   1.000
_cell.length_c   1.000
_cell.angle_alpha   90.00
_cell.angle_beta   90.00
_cell.angle_gamma   90.00
#
_symmetry.space_group_name_H-M   'P 1'
#
loop_
_entity.id
_entity.type
_entity.pdbx_description
1 polymer ?
#
loop_
_entity_poly.entity_id
_entity_poly.type
_entity_poly.pdbx_seq_one_letter_code
_entity_poly.pdbx_strand_id
1 'polypeptide(L)'
;MPLPSTQTDSGGHMKLFCRAALTLLASLLLCTASHAEPEVIQGSLGDVIRVPITADCPAQSVVRQYTLIVDGNNTGIPAQGCGGDPHAVSFLLDGTSGAVPPENAAAWHRMTGFPWQGNGSALARELSASVAGADGKSVAGPGTTLLFTWSRAWRIAVAVVIAIATVALFVCLGAKTAMLRDVGAETTVPFQDRTFSLARTQMAWWTAIIVVSYVFEWLALGGVPPLSAQPLVLMGFYSVLGVTARGVDLSRRTQFPPTTPHFFKDLTSDESGVAVHRVQMLIFTIVVGLMFLNQVFTTCTMPRFDINTLLLLGISGATYIGFKTTEAQPKTDGAATSEDMAGEAFKSGYSTGDAHP
;
A
#
# COMPACT_ATOMS: atom_id res chain seq x y z
N MET A 1 71.59 -61.56 -62.79
CA MET A 1 71.39 -61.96 -61.37
C MET A 1 71.25 -60.67 -60.56
N PRO A 2 70.02 -60.30 -60.20
CA PRO A 2 69.78 -59.78 -58.85
C PRO A 2 68.53 -60.40 -58.18
N LEU A 3 68.58 -60.35 -56.85
CA LEU A 3 67.76 -60.99 -55.81
C LEU A 3 66.36 -60.36 -55.63
N PRO A 4 65.43 -61.04 -54.90
CA PRO A 4 64.03 -60.64 -54.82
C PRO A 4 63.77 -59.57 -53.74
N SER A 5 62.88 -58.63 -54.03
CA SER A 5 62.31 -57.68 -53.06
C SER A 5 61.04 -58.25 -52.43
N THR A 6 61.08 -58.48 -51.12
CA THR A 6 59.96 -58.90 -50.27
C THR A 6 58.93 -57.79 -50.07
N GLN A 7 57.66 -58.09 -50.35
CA GLN A 7 56.49 -57.39 -49.80
C GLN A 7 56.35 -57.69 -48.30
N THR A 8 56.16 -56.66 -47.48
CA THR A 8 55.53 -56.81 -46.16
C THR A 8 54.53 -55.67 -45.93
N ASP A 9 53.27 -56.09 -45.80
CA ASP A 9 52.08 -55.31 -45.51
C ASP A 9 52.12 -54.82 -44.05
N SER A 10 52.14 -53.51 -43.84
CA SER A 10 52.12 -52.87 -42.53
C SER A 10 51.08 -51.73 -42.49
N GLY A 11 49.89 -51.96 -43.04
CA GLY A 11 48.78 -50.99 -43.07
C GLY A 11 47.74 -51.13 -41.95
N GLY A 12 47.79 -52.19 -41.14
CA GLY A 12 46.70 -52.55 -40.21
C GLY A 12 46.77 -51.91 -38.81
N HIS A 13 47.96 -51.69 -38.25
CA HIS A 13 48.09 -51.33 -36.83
C HIS A 13 47.90 -49.82 -36.52
N MET A 14 48.15 -48.93 -37.49
CA MET A 14 48.03 -47.48 -37.29
C MET A 14 46.56 -47.01 -37.20
N LYS A 15 45.65 -47.67 -37.93
CA LYS A 15 44.22 -47.30 -37.95
C LYS A 15 43.46 -47.75 -36.70
N LEU A 16 43.96 -48.77 -36.00
CA LEU A 16 43.35 -49.28 -34.76
C LEU A 16 43.67 -48.37 -33.56
N PHE A 17 44.92 -47.88 -33.48
CA PHE A 17 45.34 -46.96 -32.42
C PHE A 17 44.69 -45.58 -32.52
N CYS A 18 44.46 -45.08 -33.74
CA CYS A 18 43.78 -43.79 -33.94
C CYS A 18 42.29 -43.86 -33.58
N ARG A 19 41.62 -45.01 -33.81
CA ARG A 19 40.23 -45.24 -33.39
C ARG A 19 40.10 -45.40 -31.87
N ALA A 20 41.03 -46.10 -31.21
CA ALA A 20 41.02 -46.29 -29.76
C ALA A 20 41.27 -44.98 -28.98
N ALA A 21 42.17 -44.12 -29.47
CA ALA A 21 42.43 -42.81 -28.88
C ALA A 21 41.24 -41.84 -29.07
N LEU A 22 40.53 -41.91 -30.19
CA LEU A 22 39.34 -41.09 -30.44
C LEU A 22 38.13 -41.53 -29.60
N THR A 23 37.99 -42.83 -29.31
CA THR A 23 36.94 -43.34 -28.41
C THR A 23 37.21 -43.02 -26.94
N LEU A 24 38.47 -42.94 -26.51
CA LEU A 24 38.83 -42.54 -25.14
C LEU A 24 38.67 -41.03 -24.92
N LEU A 25 38.97 -40.20 -25.92
CA LEU A 25 38.69 -38.75 -25.84
C LEU A 25 37.17 -38.44 -25.91
N ALA A 26 36.39 -39.22 -26.64
CA ALA A 26 34.93 -39.09 -26.66
C ALA A 26 34.29 -39.48 -25.31
N SER A 27 34.93 -40.37 -24.54
CA SER A 27 34.43 -40.79 -23.22
C SER A 27 34.65 -39.75 -22.11
N LEU A 28 35.63 -38.85 -22.28
CA LEU A 28 35.92 -37.77 -21.33
C LEU A 28 35.18 -36.46 -21.62
N LEU A 29 34.48 -36.37 -22.78
CA LEU A 29 33.64 -35.22 -23.16
C LEU A 29 32.14 -35.45 -22.88
N LEU A 30 31.74 -36.63 -22.38
CA LEU A 30 30.35 -36.92 -21.95
C LEU A 30 30.10 -36.69 -20.45
N CYS A 31 31.06 -36.18 -19.68
CA CYS A 31 30.77 -35.53 -18.41
C CYS A 31 30.27 -34.08 -18.64
N THR A 32 29.32 -33.90 -19.56
CA THR A 32 28.34 -32.85 -19.34
C THR A 32 27.58 -33.31 -18.11
N ALA A 33 27.93 -32.75 -16.95
CA ALA A 33 27.01 -32.75 -15.83
C ALA A 33 25.65 -32.40 -16.42
N SER A 34 24.72 -33.34 -16.37
CA SER A 34 23.32 -33.06 -16.59
C SER A 34 22.94 -32.08 -15.49
N HIS A 35 23.24 -30.80 -15.71
CA HIS A 35 22.52 -29.72 -15.08
C HIS A 35 21.11 -29.93 -15.59
N ALA A 36 20.31 -30.67 -14.80
CA ALA A 36 18.88 -30.65 -14.95
C ALA A 36 18.50 -29.18 -15.06
N GLU A 37 17.89 -28.80 -16.19
CA GLU A 37 17.36 -27.44 -16.30
C GLU A 37 16.47 -27.21 -15.07
N PRO A 38 16.68 -26.12 -14.33
CA PRO A 38 15.89 -25.87 -13.14
C PRO A 38 14.41 -25.86 -13.54
N GLU A 39 13.61 -26.69 -12.88
CA GLU A 39 12.19 -26.77 -13.17
C GLU A 39 11.58 -25.41 -12.81
N VAL A 40 11.04 -24.71 -13.82
CA VAL A 40 10.46 -23.38 -13.64
C VAL A 40 8.97 -23.54 -13.36
N ILE A 41 8.57 -23.20 -12.14
CA ILE A 41 7.16 -23.15 -11.72
C ILE A 41 6.69 -21.71 -11.64
N GLN A 42 5.45 -21.45 -12.02
CA GLN A 42 4.84 -20.11 -11.93
C GLN A 42 3.80 -20.09 -10.80
N GLY A 43 3.76 -19.00 -10.04
CA GLY A 43 2.75 -18.86 -8.98
C GLY A 43 2.55 -17.42 -8.54
N SER A 44 1.31 -17.09 -8.20
CA SER A 44 0.89 -15.83 -7.58
C SER A 44 0.35 -16.07 -6.17
N LEU A 45 0.23 -15.01 -5.38
CA LEU A 45 -0.58 -15.06 -4.15
C LEU A 45 -2.02 -15.55 -4.45
N GLY A 46 -2.42 -16.63 -3.76
CA GLY A 46 -3.65 -17.37 -3.93
C GLY A 46 -3.55 -18.65 -4.78
N ASP A 47 -2.38 -18.94 -5.37
CA ASP A 47 -2.16 -20.15 -6.17
C ASP A 47 -1.61 -21.31 -5.34
N VAL A 48 -1.94 -22.53 -5.76
CA VAL A 48 -1.29 -23.73 -5.24
C VAL A 48 -0.11 -24.06 -6.14
N ILE A 49 1.10 -23.94 -5.61
CA ILE A 49 2.32 -24.38 -6.27
C ILE A 49 2.67 -25.80 -5.86
N ARG A 50 3.40 -26.52 -6.72
CA ARG A 50 3.91 -27.86 -6.45
C ARG A 50 5.42 -27.82 -6.54
N VAL A 51 6.10 -28.20 -5.47
CA VAL A 51 7.56 -28.22 -5.40
C VAL A 51 8.01 -29.69 -5.41
N PRO A 52 8.81 -30.10 -6.41
CA PRO A 52 9.27 -31.47 -6.53
C PRO A 52 10.24 -31.84 -5.38
N ILE A 53 10.17 -33.09 -4.94
CA ILE A 53 11.03 -33.71 -3.95
C ILE A 53 11.58 -35.03 -4.49
N THR A 54 12.82 -35.37 -4.15
CA THR A 54 13.41 -36.65 -4.58
C THR A 54 12.98 -37.83 -3.71
N ALA A 55 12.54 -37.56 -2.47
CA ALA A 55 12.02 -38.56 -1.57
C ALA A 55 10.53 -38.80 -1.81
N ASP A 56 10.03 -39.99 -1.45
CA ASP A 56 8.60 -40.25 -1.47
C ASP A 56 7.87 -39.38 -0.44
N CYS A 57 6.75 -38.81 -0.86
CA CYS A 57 5.91 -38.02 0.01
C CYS A 57 5.45 -38.83 1.24
N PRO A 58 5.69 -38.33 2.46
CA PRO A 58 5.29 -39.02 3.68
C PRO A 58 3.77 -38.94 3.90
N ALA A 59 3.27 -39.63 4.93
CA ALA A 59 1.87 -39.59 5.32
C ALA A 59 1.37 -38.14 5.51
N GLN A 60 0.08 -37.92 5.24
CA GLN A 60 -0.51 -36.56 5.22
C GLN A 60 -0.37 -35.80 6.55
N SER A 61 -0.32 -36.50 7.68
CA SER A 61 -0.08 -35.90 9.00
C SER A 61 1.32 -35.28 9.14
N VAL A 62 2.32 -35.89 8.51
CA VAL A 62 3.72 -35.44 8.55
C VAL A 62 3.96 -34.36 7.51
N VAL A 63 3.48 -34.54 6.28
CA VAL A 63 3.70 -33.55 5.21
C VAL A 63 3.08 -32.21 5.54
N ARG A 64 1.97 -32.15 6.28
CA ARG A 64 1.35 -30.88 6.71
C ARG A 64 2.22 -30.05 7.66
N GLN A 65 3.25 -30.65 8.25
CA GLN A 65 4.26 -29.94 9.05
C GLN A 65 5.42 -29.41 8.19
N TYR A 66 5.46 -29.77 6.91
CA TYR A 66 6.48 -29.28 6.00
C TYR A 66 6.19 -27.84 5.64
N THR A 67 7.25 -27.06 5.43
CA THR A 67 7.17 -25.64 5.15
C THR A 67 7.88 -25.30 3.84
N LEU A 68 7.41 -24.26 3.17
CA LEU A 68 8.05 -23.77 1.95
C LEU A 68 9.29 -22.93 2.31
N ILE A 69 10.42 -23.22 1.68
CA ILE A 69 11.62 -22.41 1.72
C ILE A 69 11.72 -21.62 0.42
N VAL A 70 12.03 -20.33 0.55
CA VAL A 70 12.27 -19.42 -0.57
C VAL A 70 13.62 -18.74 -0.39
N ASP A 71 14.53 -18.88 -1.35
CA ASP A 71 15.90 -18.35 -1.29
C ASP A 71 16.63 -18.73 0.00
N GLY A 72 16.45 -19.98 0.44
CA GLY A 72 17.05 -20.52 1.65
C GLY A 72 16.42 -20.04 2.97
N ASN A 73 15.40 -19.18 2.93
CA ASN A 73 14.68 -18.70 4.11
C ASN A 73 13.32 -19.40 4.24
N ASN A 74 12.94 -19.76 5.46
CA ASN A 74 11.64 -20.37 5.72
C ASN A 74 10.52 -19.31 5.60
N THR A 75 9.45 -19.64 4.87
CA THR A 75 8.27 -18.77 4.74
C THR A 75 7.26 -19.00 5.86
N GLY A 76 7.29 -20.16 6.52
CA GLY A 76 6.27 -20.62 7.44
C GLY A 76 4.97 -21.07 6.75
N ILE A 77 4.91 -21.10 5.41
CA ILE A 77 3.75 -21.58 4.67
C ILE A 77 3.68 -23.11 4.77
N PRO A 78 2.63 -23.69 5.37
CA PRO A 78 2.51 -25.13 5.53
C PRO A 78 2.09 -25.82 4.23
N ALA A 79 2.56 -27.04 4.02
CA ALA A 79 2.13 -27.86 2.90
C ALA A 79 0.66 -28.30 3.03
N GLN A 80 -0.05 -28.34 1.90
CA GLN A 80 -1.43 -28.84 1.80
C GLN A 80 -1.48 -30.37 1.67
N GLY A 81 -0.37 -30.99 1.25
CA GLY A 81 -0.28 -32.40 0.91
C GLY A 81 0.51 -32.61 -0.38
N CYS A 82 0.38 -33.78 -1.00
CA CYS A 82 1.12 -34.11 -2.23
C CYS A 82 0.24 -34.14 -3.49
N GLY A 83 -1.03 -33.76 -3.39
CA GLY A 83 -1.87 -33.46 -4.57
C GLY A 83 -2.03 -34.59 -5.60
N GLY A 84 -1.78 -35.85 -5.21
CA GLY A 84 -1.82 -37.02 -6.10
C GLY A 84 -0.48 -37.40 -6.75
N ASP A 85 0.59 -36.61 -6.54
CA ASP A 85 1.94 -36.89 -7.03
C ASP A 85 2.86 -37.24 -5.84
N PRO A 86 3.41 -38.47 -5.76
CA PRO A 86 4.27 -38.87 -4.64
C PRO A 86 5.60 -38.11 -4.60
N HIS A 87 6.00 -37.44 -5.68
CA HIS A 87 7.28 -36.72 -5.80
C HIS A 87 7.12 -35.21 -5.79
N ALA A 88 5.96 -34.67 -5.40
CA ALA A 88 5.76 -33.23 -5.28
C ALA A 88 4.94 -32.86 -4.05
N VAL A 89 5.34 -31.77 -3.38
CA VAL A 89 4.62 -31.21 -2.23
C VAL A 89 3.90 -29.94 -2.68
N SER A 90 2.60 -29.87 -2.36
CA SER A 90 1.75 -28.73 -2.71
C SER A 90 1.71 -27.70 -1.58
N PHE A 91 1.87 -26.43 -1.95
CA PHE A 91 1.79 -25.29 -1.04
C PHE A 91 0.80 -24.27 -1.59
N LEU A 92 -0.10 -23.78 -0.74
CA LEU A 92 -0.93 -22.63 -1.07
C LEU A 92 -0.14 -21.37 -0.75
N LEU A 93 0.16 -20.55 -1.76
CA LEU A 93 0.80 -19.25 -1.59
C LEU A 93 -0.22 -18.23 -1.07
N ASP A 94 -0.69 -18.39 0.16
CA ASP A 94 -1.56 -17.41 0.79
C ASP A 94 -0.73 -16.43 1.64
N GLY A 95 -1.14 -15.17 1.68
CA GLY A 95 -0.55 -14.19 2.58
C GLY A 95 -0.77 -14.60 4.04
N THR A 96 0.13 -14.24 4.94
CA THR A 96 -0.12 -14.46 6.37
C THR A 96 -1.31 -13.62 6.81
N SER A 97 -2.35 -14.24 7.38
CA SER A 97 -3.52 -13.56 7.95
C SER A 97 -3.24 -12.78 9.25
N GLY A 98 -1.96 -12.55 9.56
CA GLY A 98 -1.46 -11.85 10.75
C GLY A 98 -0.04 -11.34 10.54
N ALA A 99 0.58 -10.83 11.60
CA ALA A 99 1.97 -10.39 11.54
C ALA A 99 2.89 -11.58 11.21
N VAL A 100 3.73 -11.42 10.17
CA VAL A 100 4.76 -12.39 9.82
C VAL A 100 5.73 -12.54 11.01
N PRO A 101 5.97 -13.77 11.51
CA PRO A 101 6.95 -14.00 12.55
C PRO A 101 8.34 -13.50 12.14
N PRO A 102 9.14 -12.93 13.07
CA PRO A 102 10.43 -12.33 12.74
C PRO A 102 11.40 -13.32 12.05
N GLU A 103 11.31 -14.60 12.36
CA GLU A 103 12.08 -15.67 11.71
C GLU A 103 11.74 -15.86 10.23
N ASN A 104 10.52 -15.53 9.80
CA ASN A 104 10.06 -15.69 8.41
C ASN A 104 10.12 -14.37 7.62
N ALA A 105 10.39 -13.25 8.31
CA ALA A 105 10.32 -11.91 7.73
C ALA A 105 11.23 -11.73 6.51
N ALA A 106 12.40 -12.38 6.47
CA ALA A 106 13.31 -12.33 5.34
C ALA A 106 12.70 -12.96 4.07
N ALA A 107 12.05 -14.12 4.20
CA ALA A 107 11.39 -14.80 3.08
C ALA A 107 10.23 -13.97 2.54
N TRP A 108 9.39 -13.44 3.44
CA TRP A 108 8.27 -12.57 3.07
C TRP A 108 8.71 -11.25 2.45
N HIS A 109 9.80 -10.64 2.93
CA HIS A 109 10.37 -9.45 2.32
C HIS A 109 10.85 -9.72 0.87
N ARG A 110 11.40 -10.91 0.60
CA ARG A 110 11.79 -11.34 -0.75
C ARG A 110 10.60 -11.61 -1.66
N MET A 111 9.55 -12.25 -1.15
CA MET A 111 8.34 -12.55 -1.93
C MET A 111 7.48 -11.29 -2.16
N THR A 112 7.02 -10.66 -1.09
CA THR A 112 5.96 -9.62 -1.11
C THR A 112 6.40 -8.26 -0.58
N GLY A 113 7.68 -8.08 -0.23
CA GLY A 113 8.23 -6.76 0.10
C GLY A 113 8.12 -5.78 -1.08
N PHE A 114 8.70 -4.58 -0.97
CA PHE A 114 8.52 -3.46 -1.91
C PHE A 114 8.39 -3.88 -3.40
N PRO A 115 7.16 -4.04 -3.95
CA PRO A 115 6.99 -4.59 -5.29
C PRO A 115 7.62 -3.68 -6.35
N TRP A 116 7.69 -2.38 -6.06
CA TRP A 116 8.16 -1.33 -6.95
C TRP A 116 9.66 -1.00 -6.82
N GLN A 117 10.40 -1.64 -5.91
CA GLN A 117 11.82 -1.36 -5.68
C GLN A 117 12.68 -2.55 -6.13
N GLY A 118 13.36 -2.42 -7.28
CA GLY A 118 14.32 -3.41 -7.79
C GLY A 118 14.70 -3.19 -9.26
N ASN A 119 15.86 -3.71 -9.68
CA ASN A 119 16.25 -3.80 -11.09
C ASN A 119 15.62 -5.07 -11.70
N GLY A 120 14.39 -4.96 -12.23
CA GLY A 120 13.64 -6.07 -12.84
C GLY A 120 12.17 -5.71 -13.09
N SER A 121 11.38 -6.65 -13.64
CA SER A 121 9.93 -6.47 -13.74
C SER A 121 9.32 -6.39 -12.34
N ALA A 122 8.77 -5.22 -11.95
CA ALA A 122 8.20 -4.97 -10.62
C ALA A 122 7.15 -6.01 -10.15
N LEU A 123 6.56 -6.73 -11.09
CA LEU A 123 5.45 -7.65 -10.85
C LEU A 123 5.86 -9.13 -10.81
N ALA A 124 7.08 -9.49 -11.22
CA ALA A 124 7.55 -10.87 -11.27
C ALA A 124 8.98 -11.01 -10.76
N ARG A 125 9.23 -12.02 -9.94
CA ARG A 125 10.54 -12.32 -9.33
C ARG A 125 10.87 -13.78 -9.54
N GLU A 126 12.11 -14.06 -9.89
CA GLU A 126 12.64 -15.42 -9.87
C GLU A 126 13.17 -15.72 -8.49
N LEU A 127 12.62 -16.75 -7.86
CA LEU A 127 12.96 -17.16 -6.50
C LEU A 127 13.33 -18.64 -6.52
N SER A 128 14.32 -19.07 -5.75
CA SER A 128 14.58 -20.49 -5.56
C SER A 128 13.61 -21.07 -4.55
N ALA A 129 12.90 -22.14 -4.90
CA ALA A 129 11.93 -22.81 -4.05
C ALA A 129 12.45 -24.18 -3.61
N SER A 130 12.32 -24.48 -2.33
CA SER A 130 12.60 -25.81 -1.78
C SER A 130 11.67 -26.12 -0.61
N VAL A 131 11.74 -27.36 -0.11
CA VAL A 131 10.86 -27.84 0.96
C VAL A 131 11.66 -28.01 2.25
N ALA A 132 11.15 -27.55 3.37
CA ALA A 132 11.62 -27.90 4.71
C ALA A 132 10.77 -29.03 5.28
N GLY A 133 11.42 -30.05 5.84
CA GLY A 133 10.77 -31.12 6.58
C GLY A 133 10.24 -30.63 7.93
N ALA A 134 9.61 -31.55 8.68
CA ALA A 134 9.10 -31.27 10.03
C ALA A 134 10.20 -30.91 11.05
N ASP A 135 11.45 -31.30 10.78
CA ASP A 135 12.63 -30.95 11.57
C ASP A 135 13.25 -29.59 11.16
N GLY A 136 12.63 -28.87 10.22
CA GLY A 136 13.10 -27.59 9.70
C GLY A 136 14.27 -27.69 8.73
N LYS A 137 14.75 -28.90 8.40
CA LYS A 137 15.84 -29.09 7.44
C LYS A 137 15.31 -29.17 6.03
N SER A 138 16.13 -28.74 5.06
CA SER A 138 15.77 -28.85 3.64
C SER A 138 15.65 -30.32 3.22
N VAL A 139 14.53 -30.67 2.60
CA VAL A 139 14.27 -31.94 1.94
C VAL A 139 14.94 -31.90 0.56
N ALA A 140 15.60 -33.00 0.19
CA ALA A 140 16.23 -33.11 -1.12
C ALA A 140 15.18 -33.03 -2.24
N GLY A 141 15.47 -32.23 -3.25
CA GLY A 141 14.63 -31.98 -4.41
C GLY A 141 15.49 -31.45 -5.57
N PRO A 142 15.04 -31.56 -6.82
CA PRO A 142 15.68 -30.84 -7.91
C PRO A 142 15.56 -29.32 -7.65
N GLY A 143 16.61 -28.56 -7.98
CA GLY A 143 16.58 -27.11 -7.83
C GLY A 143 15.40 -26.54 -8.64
N THR A 144 14.46 -25.91 -7.94
CA THR A 144 13.23 -25.39 -8.53
C THR A 144 13.25 -23.88 -8.51
N THR A 145 12.96 -23.26 -9.66
CA THR A 145 12.85 -21.81 -9.77
C THR A 145 11.37 -21.43 -9.81
N LEU A 146 10.91 -20.72 -8.79
CA LEU A 146 9.59 -20.12 -8.72
C LEU A 146 9.62 -18.73 -9.37
N LEU A 147 8.98 -18.62 -10.53
CA LEU A 147 8.61 -17.32 -11.09
C LEU A 147 7.37 -16.81 -10.33
N PHE A 148 7.63 -16.07 -9.26
CA PHE A 148 6.61 -15.51 -8.39
C PHE A 148 6.07 -14.20 -8.95
N THR A 149 4.78 -14.16 -9.29
CA THR A 149 4.10 -12.91 -9.66
C THR A 149 3.42 -12.31 -8.43
N TRP A 150 3.75 -11.07 -8.08
CA TRP A 150 3.31 -10.42 -6.84
C TRP A 150 1.78 -10.37 -6.70
N SER A 151 1.09 -9.93 -7.75
CA SER A 151 -0.37 -9.93 -7.80
C SER A 151 -0.85 -10.08 -9.24
N ARG A 152 -2.04 -10.65 -9.41
CA ARG A 152 -2.65 -10.80 -10.72
C ARG A 152 -3.09 -9.43 -11.26
N ALA A 153 -2.74 -9.13 -12.51
CA ALA A 153 -3.04 -7.82 -13.13
C ALA A 153 -4.52 -7.41 -13.04
N TRP A 154 -5.45 -8.38 -13.11
CA TRP A 154 -6.88 -8.11 -12.98
C TRP A 154 -7.26 -7.61 -11.58
N ARG A 155 -6.63 -8.09 -10.50
CA ARG A 155 -6.92 -7.62 -9.13
C ARG A 155 -6.54 -6.15 -8.98
N ILE A 156 -5.39 -5.77 -9.55
CA ILE A 156 -4.92 -4.37 -9.58
C ILE A 156 -5.84 -3.52 -10.46
N ALA A 157 -6.25 -4.01 -11.63
CA ALA A 157 -7.20 -3.29 -12.48
C ALA A 157 -8.55 -3.04 -11.76
N VAL A 158 -9.09 -4.04 -11.06
CA VAL A 158 -10.30 -3.89 -10.24
C VAL A 158 -10.08 -2.88 -9.10
N ALA A 159 -8.94 -2.92 -8.42
CA ALA A 159 -8.61 -1.95 -7.38
C ALA A 159 -8.58 -0.50 -7.92
N VAL A 160 -7.99 -0.28 -9.10
CA VAL A 160 -7.96 1.03 -9.78
C VAL A 160 -9.37 1.49 -10.16
N VAL A 161 -10.20 0.59 -10.70
CA VAL A 161 -11.60 0.92 -11.03
C VAL A 161 -12.39 1.32 -9.79
N ILE A 162 -12.24 0.59 -8.68
CA ILE A 162 -12.89 0.93 -7.42
C ILE A 162 -12.38 2.27 -6.90
N ALA A 163 -11.07 2.54 -6.99
CA ALA A 163 -10.50 3.81 -6.58
C ALA A 163 -11.11 5.00 -7.36
N ILE A 164 -11.19 4.87 -8.68
CA ILE A 164 -11.82 5.89 -9.55
C ILE A 164 -13.30 6.03 -9.19
N ALA A 165 -14.01 4.92 -8.99
CA ALA A 165 -15.42 4.94 -8.62
C ALA A 165 -15.66 5.62 -7.26
N THR A 166 -14.81 5.38 -6.26
CA THR A 166 -14.86 6.05 -4.95
C THR A 166 -14.65 7.55 -5.10
N VAL A 167 -13.61 7.98 -5.82
CA VAL A 167 -13.37 9.41 -6.06
C VAL A 167 -14.54 10.05 -6.80
N ALA A 168 -15.04 9.41 -7.87
CA ALA A 168 -16.19 9.89 -8.62
C ALA A 168 -17.45 9.97 -7.76
N LEU A 169 -17.67 9.02 -6.85
CA LEU A 169 -18.77 9.03 -5.90
C LEU A 169 -18.68 10.24 -4.97
N PHE A 170 -17.53 10.49 -4.34
CA PHE A 170 -17.35 11.65 -3.45
C PHE A 170 -17.49 12.98 -4.19
N VAL A 171 -16.98 13.09 -5.43
CA VAL A 171 -17.17 14.29 -6.27
C VAL A 171 -18.64 14.47 -6.63
N CYS A 172 -19.33 13.41 -7.03
CA CYS A 172 -20.76 13.45 -7.38
C CYS A 172 -21.62 13.83 -6.16
N LEU A 173 -21.37 13.22 -5.00
CA LEU A 173 -22.05 13.55 -3.75
C LEU A 173 -21.75 14.99 -3.34
N GLY A 174 -20.50 15.44 -3.46
CA GLY A 174 -20.11 16.83 -3.16
C GLY A 174 -20.78 17.86 -4.07
N ALA A 175 -20.99 17.53 -5.35
CA ALA A 175 -21.65 18.41 -6.31
C ALA A 175 -23.18 18.43 -6.15
N LYS A 176 -23.79 17.28 -5.84
CA LYS A 176 -25.25 17.11 -5.80
C LYS A 176 -25.88 17.29 -4.42
N THR A 177 -25.09 17.33 -3.36
CA THR A 177 -25.59 17.40 -1.99
C THR A 177 -24.88 18.45 -1.16
N ALA A 178 -25.39 18.73 0.04
CA ALA A 178 -24.73 19.59 1.02
C ALA A 178 -23.58 18.90 1.79
N MET A 179 -23.13 17.70 1.36
CA MET A 179 -22.16 16.89 2.09
C MET A 179 -20.86 17.63 2.41
N LEU A 180 -20.31 18.36 1.42
CA LEU A 180 -19.05 19.10 1.58
C LEU A 180 -19.25 20.57 1.98
N ARG A 181 -20.51 21.02 2.10
CA ARG A 181 -20.84 22.44 2.31
C ARG A 181 -21.17 22.73 3.76
N ASP A 182 -20.90 23.97 4.18
CA ASP A 182 -21.25 24.42 5.52
C ASP A 182 -22.77 24.41 5.72
N VAL A 183 -23.17 24.17 6.96
CA VAL A 183 -24.58 24.17 7.38
C VAL A 183 -24.63 25.01 8.65
N GLY A 184 -25.04 26.26 8.50
CA GLY A 184 -25.22 27.19 9.61
C GLY A 184 -26.38 26.79 10.52
N ALA A 185 -26.57 27.56 11.60
CA ALA A 185 -27.66 27.35 12.54
C ALA A 185 -29.05 27.55 11.90
N GLU A 186 -29.12 28.39 10.87
CA GLU A 186 -30.32 28.61 10.06
C GLU A 186 -30.05 28.21 8.60
N THR A 187 -30.79 27.21 8.12
CA THR A 187 -30.64 26.68 6.76
C THR A 187 -31.60 27.35 5.78
N THR A 188 -31.59 28.67 5.71
CA THR A 188 -32.45 29.46 4.81
C THR A 188 -31.91 29.50 3.37
N VAL A 189 -30.61 29.24 3.19
CA VAL A 189 -29.93 29.27 1.88
C VAL A 189 -29.98 27.88 1.22
N PRO A 190 -30.36 27.76 -0.07
CA PRO A 190 -30.26 26.51 -0.83
C PRO A 190 -28.85 25.94 -0.79
N PHE A 191 -28.70 24.62 -0.86
CA PHE A 191 -27.37 24.01 -0.72
C PHE A 191 -26.38 24.46 -1.81
N GLN A 192 -26.87 24.89 -2.99
CA GLN A 192 -26.07 25.33 -4.14
C GLN A 192 -25.28 26.61 -3.87
N ASP A 193 -25.79 27.47 -3.01
CA ASP A 193 -25.23 28.80 -2.73
C ASP A 193 -24.47 28.84 -1.39
N ARG A 194 -24.15 27.66 -0.84
CA ARG A 194 -23.39 27.52 0.42
C ARG A 194 -21.90 27.31 0.13
N THR A 195 -21.07 27.88 0.99
CA THR A 195 -19.62 27.73 0.97
C THR A 195 -19.18 26.30 1.26
N PHE A 196 -18.03 25.91 0.73
CA PHE A 196 -17.40 24.64 1.07
C PHE A 196 -16.76 24.65 2.47
N SER A 197 -16.99 23.58 3.21
CA SER A 197 -16.47 23.39 4.56
C SER A 197 -15.12 22.68 4.52
N LEU A 198 -14.08 23.31 5.08
CA LEU A 198 -12.76 22.68 5.19
C LEU A 198 -12.83 21.35 5.94
N ALA A 199 -13.46 21.33 7.12
CA ALA A 199 -13.53 20.13 7.97
C ALA A 199 -14.28 18.97 7.29
N ARG A 200 -15.40 19.24 6.61
CA ARG A 200 -16.14 18.19 5.88
C ARG A 200 -15.39 17.67 4.68
N THR A 201 -14.69 18.57 3.97
CA THR A 201 -13.84 18.19 2.84
C THR A 201 -12.66 17.33 3.30
N GLN A 202 -12.05 17.65 4.45
CA GLN A 202 -11.01 16.82 5.06
C GLN A 202 -11.54 15.45 5.47
N MET A 203 -12.72 15.36 6.11
CA MET A 203 -13.34 14.06 6.43
C MET A 203 -13.57 13.22 5.18
N ALA A 204 -14.13 13.82 4.12
CA ALA A 204 -14.38 13.14 2.86
C ALA A 204 -13.09 12.64 2.20
N TRP A 205 -12.06 13.49 2.17
CA TRP A 205 -10.71 13.14 1.69
C TRP A 205 -10.14 11.93 2.43
N TRP A 206 -10.09 11.97 3.77
CA TRP A 206 -9.56 10.89 4.59
C TRP A 206 -10.36 9.60 4.43
N THR A 207 -11.68 9.71 4.32
CA THR A 207 -12.55 8.56 4.07
C THR A 207 -12.25 7.92 2.72
N ALA A 208 -12.14 8.72 1.66
CA ALA A 208 -11.84 8.22 0.34
C ALA A 208 -10.49 7.50 0.31
N ILE A 209 -9.41 8.12 0.81
CA ILE A 209 -8.07 7.51 0.73
C ILE A 209 -7.95 6.24 1.59
N ILE A 210 -8.63 6.16 2.73
CA ILE A 210 -8.61 4.96 3.59
C ILE A 210 -9.38 3.82 2.94
N VAL A 211 -10.57 4.08 2.40
CA VAL A 211 -11.37 3.07 1.68
C VAL A 211 -10.60 2.55 0.48
N VAL A 212 -10.03 3.44 -0.33
CA VAL A 212 -9.21 3.07 -1.48
C VAL A 212 -8.00 2.24 -1.07
N SER A 213 -7.31 2.63 0.01
CA SER A 213 -6.13 1.91 0.50
C SER A 213 -6.48 0.52 1.02
N TYR A 214 -7.59 0.39 1.75
CA TYR A 214 -8.05 -0.90 2.29
C TYR A 214 -8.44 -1.86 1.18
N VAL A 215 -9.20 -1.39 0.18
CA VAL A 215 -9.59 -2.18 -0.99
C VAL A 215 -8.36 -2.55 -1.83
N PHE A 216 -7.44 -1.62 -2.02
CA PHE A 216 -6.19 -1.88 -2.73
C PHE A 216 -5.39 -2.98 -2.05
N GLU A 217 -5.16 -2.91 -0.74
CA GLU A 217 -4.41 -3.93 0.01
C GLU A 217 -5.08 -5.30 -0.04
N TRP A 218 -6.41 -5.34 0.14
CA TRP A 218 -7.20 -6.57 0.03
C TRP A 218 -7.05 -7.25 -1.33
N LEU A 219 -7.16 -6.48 -2.42
CA LEU A 219 -7.04 -7.02 -3.77
C LEU A 219 -5.59 -7.30 -4.17
N ALA A 220 -4.65 -6.45 -3.76
CA ALA A 220 -3.22 -6.61 -4.04
C ALA A 220 -2.69 -7.92 -3.44
N LEU A 221 -2.92 -8.14 -2.14
CA LEU A 221 -2.39 -9.28 -1.40
C LEU A 221 -3.30 -10.52 -1.47
N GLY A 222 -4.58 -10.36 -1.83
CA GLY A 222 -5.53 -11.47 -1.93
C GLY A 222 -6.06 -11.98 -0.58
N GLY A 223 -5.66 -11.35 0.53
CA GLY A 223 -6.13 -11.65 1.89
C GLY A 223 -6.72 -10.40 2.56
N VAL A 224 -7.59 -10.59 3.55
CA VAL A 224 -8.20 -9.47 4.28
C VAL A 224 -7.13 -8.79 5.12
N PRO A 225 -6.82 -7.50 4.89
CA PRO A 225 -5.80 -6.83 5.65
C PRO A 225 -6.28 -6.58 7.09
N PRO A 226 -5.37 -6.66 8.08
CA PRO A 226 -5.72 -6.35 9.46
C PRO A 226 -6.18 -4.90 9.56
N LEU A 227 -7.25 -4.67 10.33
CA LEU A 227 -7.68 -3.31 10.65
C LEU A 227 -6.58 -2.63 11.48
N SER A 228 -5.80 -1.76 10.85
CA SER A 228 -4.75 -1.03 11.53
C SER A 228 -5.36 0.05 12.45
N ALA A 229 -4.84 0.13 13.69
CA ALA A 229 -5.34 1.09 14.68
C ALA A 229 -5.06 2.55 14.26
N GLN A 230 -3.98 2.82 13.52
CA GLN A 230 -3.54 4.19 13.23
C GLN A 230 -4.43 4.94 12.23
N PRO A 231 -4.84 4.38 11.07
CA PRO A 231 -5.82 5.03 10.20
C PRO A 231 -7.18 5.21 10.87
N LEU A 232 -7.57 4.29 11.77
CA LEU A 232 -8.79 4.45 12.57
C LEU A 232 -8.68 5.62 13.56
N VAL A 233 -7.51 5.80 14.19
CA VAL A 233 -7.21 6.97 15.03
C VAL A 233 -7.24 8.26 14.22
N LEU A 234 -6.66 8.28 13.00
CA LEU A 234 -6.74 9.43 12.11
C LEU A 234 -8.20 9.77 11.76
N MET A 235 -9.01 8.77 11.42
CA MET A 235 -10.45 8.96 11.20
C MET A 235 -11.15 9.48 12.44
N GLY A 236 -10.79 8.99 13.63
CA GLY A 236 -11.27 9.48 14.91
C GLY A 236 -10.96 10.97 15.09
N PHE A 237 -9.73 11.40 14.82
CA PHE A 237 -9.34 12.81 14.88
C PHE A 237 -10.18 13.67 13.93
N TYR A 238 -10.26 13.33 12.65
CA TYR A 238 -11.02 14.14 11.70
C TYR A 238 -12.52 14.13 11.98
N SER A 239 -13.06 13.01 12.48
CA SER A 239 -14.45 12.91 12.94
C SER A 239 -14.73 13.86 14.10
N VAL A 240 -13.86 13.85 15.13
CA VAL A 240 -13.97 14.74 16.29
C VAL A 240 -13.84 16.20 15.87
N LEU A 241 -12.85 16.52 15.02
CA LEU A 241 -12.58 17.90 14.59
C LEU A 241 -13.74 18.53 13.81
N GLY A 242 -14.39 17.80 12.89
CA GLY A 242 -15.53 18.40 12.19
C GLY A 242 -16.81 18.45 13.02
N VAL A 243 -17.00 17.54 13.99
CA VAL A 243 -18.11 17.65 14.95
C VAL A 243 -17.92 18.87 15.86
N THR A 244 -16.71 19.08 16.40
CA THR A 244 -16.41 20.25 17.25
C THR A 244 -16.50 21.54 16.45
N ALA A 245 -15.98 21.57 15.21
CA ALA A 245 -16.11 22.73 14.34
C ALA A 245 -17.58 23.12 14.10
N ARG A 246 -18.48 22.13 13.98
CA ARG A 246 -19.92 22.36 13.86
C ARG A 246 -20.57 22.78 15.18
N GLY A 247 -20.12 22.23 16.30
CA GLY A 247 -20.58 22.63 17.63
C GLY A 247 -20.35 24.13 17.85
N VAL A 248 -19.16 24.62 17.49
CA VAL A 248 -18.82 26.05 17.55
C VAL A 248 -19.76 26.89 16.67
N ASP A 249 -20.01 26.44 15.44
CA ASP A 249 -20.91 27.12 14.50
C ASP A 249 -22.34 27.25 15.06
N LEU A 250 -22.85 26.20 15.68
CA LEU A 250 -24.17 26.17 16.32
C LEU A 250 -24.23 27.06 17.56
N SER A 251 -23.22 26.96 18.45
CA SER A 251 -23.14 27.78 19.67
C SER A 251 -23.08 29.27 19.35
N ARG A 252 -22.47 29.64 18.22
CA ARG A 252 -22.34 31.02 17.75
C ARG A 252 -23.48 31.47 16.84
N ARG A 253 -24.45 30.60 16.53
CA ARG A 253 -25.48 30.84 15.52
C ARG A 253 -24.92 31.43 14.22
N THR A 254 -23.79 30.87 13.76
CA THR A 254 -23.17 31.31 12.52
C THR A 254 -24.16 31.23 11.36
N GLN A 255 -24.33 32.36 10.69
CA GLN A 255 -25.10 32.48 9.46
C GLN A 255 -24.11 32.61 8.30
N PHE A 256 -24.26 31.77 7.28
CA PHE A 256 -23.46 31.85 6.07
C PHE A 256 -24.28 32.60 5.02
N PRO A 257 -23.85 33.78 4.55
CA PRO A 257 -24.58 34.52 3.53
C PRO A 257 -24.65 33.72 2.22
N PRO A 258 -25.69 33.92 1.39
CA PRO A 258 -25.73 33.34 0.05
C PRO A 258 -24.57 33.90 -0.76
N THR A 259 -23.69 33.04 -1.24
CA THR A 259 -22.52 33.44 -2.02
C THR A 259 -22.35 32.54 -3.23
N THR A 260 -21.66 33.04 -4.25
CA THR A 260 -21.22 32.20 -5.37
C THR A 260 -20.10 31.29 -4.84
N PRO A 261 -20.29 29.95 -4.83
CA PRO A 261 -19.33 29.05 -4.20
C PRO A 261 -18.04 28.95 -5.00
N HIS A 262 -16.91 29.09 -4.32
CA HIS A 262 -15.59 28.99 -4.93
C HIS A 262 -14.74 28.00 -4.13
N PHE A 263 -14.61 26.75 -4.60
CA PHE A 263 -14.01 25.65 -3.83
C PHE A 263 -12.72 26.04 -3.06
N PHE A 264 -11.68 26.49 -3.75
CA PHE A 264 -10.42 26.83 -3.07
C PHE A 264 -10.49 28.09 -2.20
N LYS A 265 -11.26 29.09 -2.63
CA LYS A 265 -11.44 30.33 -1.87
C LYS A 265 -12.14 29.99 -0.56
N ASP A 266 -13.28 29.30 -0.62
CA ASP A 266 -14.07 28.89 0.54
C ASP A 266 -13.28 28.04 1.54
N LEU A 267 -12.41 27.14 1.06
CA LEU A 267 -11.56 26.30 1.92
C LEU A 267 -10.46 27.08 2.66
N THR A 268 -9.97 28.17 2.08
CA THR A 268 -8.78 28.89 2.57
C THR A 268 -9.09 30.26 3.16
N SER A 269 -10.24 30.85 2.81
CA SER A 269 -10.69 32.13 3.31
C SER A 269 -11.61 32.01 4.50
N ASP A 270 -11.58 33.05 5.31
CA ASP A 270 -12.54 33.38 6.34
C ASP A 270 -13.14 34.78 6.04
N GLU A 271 -13.96 35.31 6.95
CA GLU A 271 -14.64 36.62 6.82
C GLU A 271 -13.71 37.80 6.47
N SER A 272 -12.45 37.75 6.91
CA SER A 272 -11.45 38.81 6.69
C SER A 272 -10.53 38.56 5.48
N GLY A 273 -10.75 37.47 4.73
CA GLY A 273 -9.90 37.05 3.61
C GLY A 273 -9.18 35.73 3.88
N VAL A 274 -8.04 35.49 3.21
CA VAL A 274 -7.32 34.22 3.33
C VAL A 274 -6.77 34.03 4.74
N ALA A 275 -7.22 32.97 5.41
CA ALA A 275 -6.82 32.66 6.78
C ALA A 275 -5.63 31.69 6.79
N VAL A 276 -4.51 32.13 7.35
CA VAL A 276 -3.24 31.37 7.35
C VAL A 276 -3.41 29.97 7.97
N HIS A 277 -4.16 29.86 9.07
CA HIS A 277 -4.36 28.58 9.74
C HIS A 277 -5.21 27.60 8.91
N ARG A 278 -6.16 28.07 8.09
CA ARG A 278 -6.95 27.23 7.16
C ARG A 278 -6.08 26.71 6.02
N VAL A 279 -5.24 27.60 5.47
CA VAL A 279 -4.24 27.24 4.44
C VAL A 279 -3.26 26.20 5.00
N GLN A 280 -2.76 26.41 6.22
CA GLN A 280 -1.86 25.48 6.89
C GLN A 280 -2.51 24.08 7.03
N MET A 281 -3.75 24.02 7.54
CA MET A 281 -4.48 22.74 7.67
C MET A 281 -4.68 22.04 6.33
N LEU A 282 -5.01 22.79 5.27
CA LEU A 282 -5.19 22.23 3.93
C LEU A 282 -3.89 21.65 3.38
N ILE A 283 -2.79 22.40 3.47
CA ILE A 283 -1.47 21.95 3.04
C ILE A 283 -1.05 20.68 3.78
N PHE A 284 -1.14 20.67 5.11
CA PHE A 284 -0.77 19.48 5.90
C PHE A 284 -1.66 18.29 5.59
N THR A 285 -2.96 18.50 5.35
CA THR A 285 -3.87 17.41 4.96
C THR A 285 -3.43 16.76 3.65
N ILE A 286 -3.09 17.58 2.65
CA ILE A 286 -2.64 17.09 1.34
C ILE A 286 -1.30 16.38 1.46
N VAL A 287 -0.31 17.01 2.12
CA VAL A 287 1.04 16.44 2.28
C VAL A 287 0.97 15.08 3.00
N VAL A 288 0.27 15.02 4.13
CA VAL A 288 0.17 13.79 4.93
C VAL A 288 -0.67 12.73 4.21
N GLY A 289 -1.72 13.14 3.49
CA GLY A 289 -2.51 12.24 2.64
C GLY A 289 -1.71 11.65 1.48
N LEU A 290 -0.87 12.45 0.81
CA LEU A 290 0.00 11.96 -0.26
C LEU A 290 1.12 11.05 0.26
N MET A 291 1.71 11.38 1.41
CA MET A 291 2.67 10.50 2.08
C MET A 291 2.02 9.15 2.44
N PHE A 292 0.78 9.17 2.95
CA PHE A 292 0.00 7.98 3.25
C PHE A 292 -0.22 7.12 2.01
N LEU A 293 -0.73 7.71 0.93
CA LEU A 293 -0.95 6.99 -0.34
C LEU A 293 0.35 6.44 -0.91
N ASN A 294 1.44 7.22 -0.88
CA ASN A 294 2.74 6.75 -1.34
C ASN A 294 3.20 5.53 -0.54
N GLN A 295 3.08 5.54 0.79
CA GLN A 295 3.41 4.36 1.60
C GLN A 295 2.50 3.18 1.26
N VAL A 296 1.18 3.35 1.24
CA VAL A 296 0.24 2.26 0.89
C VAL A 296 0.58 1.63 -0.46
N PHE A 297 0.79 2.45 -1.50
CA PHE A 297 1.08 1.92 -2.82
C PHE A 297 2.48 1.31 -2.88
N THR A 298 3.49 1.88 -2.20
CA THR A 298 4.87 1.38 -2.28
C THR A 298 5.15 0.18 -1.37
N THR A 299 4.53 0.11 -0.20
CA THR A 299 4.75 -0.93 0.82
C THR A 299 3.59 -1.91 0.96
N CYS A 300 2.47 -1.65 0.28
CA CYS A 300 1.27 -2.51 0.26
C CYS A 300 0.81 -2.92 1.65
N THR A 301 0.97 -2.02 2.61
CA THR A 301 0.62 -2.20 4.02
C THR A 301 0.13 -0.86 4.55
N MET A 302 -0.86 -0.89 5.43
CA MET A 302 -1.32 0.34 6.09
C MET A 302 -0.17 1.04 6.85
N PRO A 303 0.07 2.34 6.60
CA PRO A 303 1.10 3.12 7.26
C PRO A 303 1.01 3.06 8.78
N ARG A 304 2.17 2.79 9.40
CA ARG A 304 2.32 2.87 10.84
C ARG A 304 2.85 4.23 11.24
N PHE A 305 1.96 5.10 11.72
CA PHE A 305 2.36 6.40 12.27
C PHE A 305 2.83 6.27 13.72
N ASP A 306 3.96 6.91 14.02
CA ASP A 306 4.44 7.07 15.38
C ASP A 306 3.49 7.95 16.20
N ILE A 307 3.48 7.75 17.52
CA ILE A 307 2.61 8.50 18.43
C ILE A 307 2.90 10.00 18.38
N ASN A 308 4.14 10.42 18.15
CA ASN A 308 4.48 11.84 18.04
C ASN A 308 3.89 12.48 16.77
N THR A 309 3.85 11.73 15.66
CA THR A 309 3.22 12.20 14.42
C THR A 309 1.70 12.31 14.56
N LEU A 310 1.08 11.32 15.20
CA LEU A 310 -0.35 11.35 15.51
C LEU A 310 -0.70 12.50 16.46
N LEU A 311 0.14 12.73 17.47
CA LEU A 311 -0.02 13.83 18.42
C LEU A 311 0.13 15.19 17.73
N LEU A 312 1.10 15.33 16.82
CA LEU A 312 1.28 16.56 16.04
C LEU A 312 0.05 16.87 15.18
N LEU A 313 -0.53 15.86 14.53
CA LEU A 313 -1.80 16.02 13.80
C LEU A 313 -2.95 16.43 14.72
N GLY A 314 -3.04 15.78 15.89
CA GLY A 314 -4.06 16.08 16.90
C GLY A 314 -3.96 17.50 17.44
N ILE A 315 -2.75 17.96 17.77
CA ILE A 315 -2.49 19.33 18.23
C ILE A 315 -2.82 20.33 17.12
N SER A 316 -2.41 20.06 15.87
CA SER A 316 -2.70 20.91 14.72
C SER A 316 -4.22 21.10 14.56
N GLY A 317 -4.99 20.02 14.61
CA GLY A 317 -6.46 20.09 14.58
C GLY A 317 -7.06 20.83 15.78
N ALA A 318 -6.56 20.61 16.99
CA ALA A 318 -7.03 21.31 18.19
C ALA A 318 -6.76 22.83 18.11
N THR A 319 -5.60 23.22 17.57
CA THR A 319 -5.25 24.62 17.31
C THR A 319 -6.21 25.27 16.31
N TYR A 320 -6.60 24.57 15.24
CA TYR A 320 -7.62 25.03 14.29
C TYR A 320 -8.95 25.34 15.00
N ILE A 321 -9.44 24.42 15.84
CA ILE A 321 -10.68 24.62 16.60
C ILE A 321 -10.55 25.81 17.55
N GLY A 322 -9.41 25.93 18.24
CA GLY A 322 -9.11 27.08 19.09
C GLY A 322 -9.23 28.40 18.33
N PHE A 323 -8.59 28.52 17.15
CA PHE A 323 -8.69 29.72 16.34
C PHE A 323 -10.11 29.98 15.83
N LYS A 324 -10.84 28.94 15.41
CA LYS A 324 -12.26 29.05 15.01
C LYS A 324 -13.16 29.54 16.15
N THR A 325 -12.85 29.18 17.40
CA THR A 325 -13.52 29.74 18.59
C THR A 325 -13.10 31.17 18.93
N THR A 326 -12.21 31.79 18.17
CA THR A 326 -11.78 33.20 18.38
C THR A 326 -11.98 34.09 17.17
N GLU A 327 -12.25 33.51 15.98
CA GLU A 327 -12.63 34.25 14.77
C GLU A 327 -13.86 35.13 15.07
N ALA A 328 -13.83 36.39 14.61
CA ALA A 328 -15.03 37.22 14.61
C ALA A 328 -16.02 36.64 13.58
N GLN A 329 -17.27 37.06 13.62
CA GLN A 329 -18.27 36.61 12.65
C GLN A 329 -19.00 37.84 12.12
N PRO A 330 -19.41 37.84 10.83
CA PRO A 330 -20.15 38.95 10.28
C PRO A 330 -21.48 39.07 11.03
N LYS A 331 -21.63 40.16 11.79
CA LYS A 331 -22.95 40.58 12.27
C LYS A 331 -23.74 40.98 11.03
N THR A 332 -24.82 40.27 10.75
CA THR A 332 -25.84 40.78 9.83
C THR A 332 -26.37 42.07 10.47
N ASP A 333 -26.22 43.21 9.79
CA ASP A 333 -26.87 44.46 10.16
C ASP A 333 -28.39 44.31 10.02
N GLY A 334 -29.00 43.63 10.99
CA GLY A 334 -30.42 43.62 11.22
C GLY A 334 -30.77 44.87 12.03
N ALA A 335 -31.24 45.90 11.33
CA ALA A 335 -31.87 47.11 11.88
C ALA A 335 -31.09 47.79 13.03
N ALA A 336 -30.42 48.89 12.69
CA ALA A 336 -30.04 49.89 13.69
C ALA A 336 -31.30 50.44 14.40
N THR A 337 -31.72 49.77 15.49
CA THR A 337 -32.44 50.44 16.56
C THR A 337 -31.42 51.26 17.33
N SER A 338 -31.63 52.56 17.31
CA SER A 338 -30.79 53.63 17.84
C SER A 338 -30.70 53.66 19.38
N GLU A 339 -30.46 52.52 20.04
CA GLU A 339 -30.38 52.44 21.51
C GLU A 339 -29.00 52.07 22.07
N ASP A 340 -28.03 51.60 21.28
CA ASP A 340 -26.72 51.14 21.82
C ASP A 340 -25.55 52.16 21.70
N MET A 341 -25.83 53.41 21.32
CA MET A 341 -24.83 54.50 21.26
C MET A 341 -24.44 55.08 22.64
N ALA A 342 -24.39 54.27 23.69
CA ALA A 342 -23.93 54.70 25.01
C ALA A 342 -23.01 53.70 25.76
N GLY A 343 -22.76 52.49 25.23
CA GLY A 343 -22.08 51.43 25.98
C GLY A 343 -20.62 51.12 25.61
N GLU A 344 -20.20 51.27 24.35
CA GLU A 344 -18.91 50.69 23.88
C GLU A 344 -17.78 51.70 23.64
N ALA A 345 -17.74 52.79 24.42
CA ALA A 345 -16.57 53.67 24.51
C ALA A 345 -15.38 53.03 25.28
N PHE A 346 -15.37 51.72 25.56
CA PHE A 346 -14.41 51.09 26.47
C PHE A 346 -13.60 49.92 25.88
N LYS A 347 -13.27 49.91 24.58
CA LYS A 347 -12.27 48.95 24.06
C LYS A 347 -11.54 49.40 22.80
N SER A 348 -11.09 50.65 22.77
CA SER A 348 -10.01 51.07 21.87
C SER A 348 -8.69 51.04 22.64
N GLY A 349 -8.01 49.90 22.60
CA GLY A 349 -6.61 49.75 23.00
C GLY A 349 -5.72 49.78 21.76
N TYR A 350 -5.74 50.87 20.99
CA TYR A 350 -4.69 51.15 20.01
C TYR A 350 -3.91 52.39 20.47
N SER A 351 -2.61 52.16 20.62
CA SER A 351 -1.56 53.11 20.96
C SER A 351 -1.70 54.41 20.16
N THR A 352 -1.96 55.51 20.86
CA THR A 352 -1.71 56.87 20.36
C THR A 352 -0.20 57.07 20.33
N GLY A 353 0.38 56.95 19.13
CA GLY A 353 1.70 57.48 18.82
C GLY A 353 1.53 58.90 18.30
N ASP A 354 1.89 59.86 19.14
CA ASP A 354 1.82 61.28 18.88
C ASP A 354 2.72 61.69 17.70
N ALA A 355 2.17 62.45 16.77
CA ALA A 355 2.95 63.38 15.95
C ALA A 355 2.05 64.52 15.45
N HIS A 356 2.13 65.66 16.13
CA HIS A 356 1.87 66.99 15.57
C HIS A 356 2.71 68.02 16.33
N PRO A 357 2.96 69.21 15.75
CA PRO A 357 2.69 69.65 14.38
C PRO A 357 3.90 69.57 13.44
#